data_AF-A0A091NC97-F1
#
_entry.id   AF-A0A091NC97-F1
#
_cell.length_a   1.000
_cell.length_b   1.000
_cell.length_c   1.000
_cell.angle_alpha   90.00
_cell.angle_beta   90.00
_cell.angle_gamma   90.00
#
_symmetry.space_group_name_H-M   'P 1'
#
loop_
_entity.id
_entity.type
_entity.pdbx_description
1 polymer ?
#
loop_
_entity_poly.entity_id
_entity_poly.type
_entity_poly.pdbx_seq_one_letter_code
_entity_poly.pdbx_strand_id
1 'polypeptide(L)'
;MDPKTMFAVWRVPAPYKPVTRKSLGHRMGGGKGPIDHYVTAVKSGRLVVEVGGRCEFGEVKPFLAQVAKKLPFAAVAVSRDGLREMRREEEEKRLNNQNPWTFERVVTANMLGMRRYLSPYDLQLKGRYWGKFFLKHRV
;
A
#
# COMPACT_ATOMS: atom_id res chain seq x y z
N MET A 1 16.60 18.50 7.14
CA MET A 1 16.33 18.78 5.72
C MET A 1 16.85 20.15 5.44
N ASP A 2 17.81 20.29 4.53
CA ASP A 2 18.38 21.60 4.19
C ASP A 2 17.44 22.31 3.19
N PRO A 3 16.85 23.46 3.58
CA PRO A 3 15.92 24.20 2.71
C PRO A 3 16.56 24.71 1.41
N LYS A 4 17.90 24.84 1.35
CA LYS A 4 18.60 25.37 0.17
C LYS A 4 18.79 24.32 -0.92
N THR A 5 18.95 23.06 -0.52
CA THR A 5 19.34 21.95 -1.43
C THR A 5 18.23 20.95 -1.64
N MET A 6 17.25 20.86 -0.72
CA MET A 6 16.17 19.87 -0.74
C MET A 6 14.79 20.52 -0.76
N PHE A 7 13.83 19.87 -1.42
CA PHE A 7 12.41 20.21 -1.39
C PHE A 7 11.55 18.96 -1.16
N ALA A 8 10.35 19.13 -0.61
CA ALA A 8 9.40 18.04 -0.37
C ALA A 8 8.01 18.42 -0.89
N VAL A 9 7.34 17.46 -1.50
CA VAL A 9 6.00 17.63 -2.06
C VAL A 9 5.09 16.53 -1.55
N TRP A 10 3.92 16.93 -1.06
CA TRP A 10 2.86 15.99 -0.70
C TRP A 10 2.27 15.35 -1.94
N ARG A 11 2.21 14.02 -1.97
CA ARG A 11 1.56 13.24 -3.03
C ARG A 11 0.18 12.73 -2.62
N VAL A 12 -0.28 13.11 -1.43
CA VAL A 12 -1.58 12.72 -0.87
C VAL A 12 -2.41 13.99 -0.67
N PRO A 13 -3.69 14.01 -1.08
CA PRO A 13 -4.54 15.18 -0.88
C PRO A 13 -4.87 15.38 0.60
N ALA A 14 -5.36 16.59 0.90
CA ALA A 14 -5.93 16.90 2.20
C ALA A 14 -7.05 15.90 2.57
N PRO A 15 -7.27 15.65 3.87
CA PRO A 15 -8.35 14.78 4.33
C PRO A 15 -9.71 15.21 3.81
N TYR A 16 -10.40 14.31 3.10
CA TYR A 16 -11.68 14.61 2.45
C TYR A 16 -12.78 13.60 2.80
N LYS A 17 -12.43 12.40 3.28
CA LYS A 17 -13.41 11.35 3.56
C LYS A 17 -13.94 11.51 5.00
N PRO A 18 -15.23 11.79 5.22
CA PRO A 18 -15.78 11.93 6.56
C PRO A 18 -15.87 10.58 7.27
N VAL A 19 -15.46 10.55 8.54
CA VAL A 19 -15.62 9.43 9.46
C VAL A 19 -16.63 9.85 10.53
N THR A 20 -17.73 9.12 10.63
CA THR A 20 -18.78 9.40 11.62
C THR A 20 -18.58 8.56 12.88
N ARG A 21 -18.80 9.15 14.05
CA ARG A 21 -18.71 8.46 15.34
C ARG A 21 -19.91 8.82 16.22
N LYS A 22 -20.54 7.82 16.83
CA LYS A 22 -21.56 8.04 17.87
C LYS A 22 -20.89 8.30 19.20
N SER A 23 -21.57 9.02 20.08
CA SER A 23 -21.17 9.21 21.48
C SER A 23 -21.04 7.86 22.20
N LEU A 24 -20.09 7.82 23.14
CA LEU A 24 -19.88 6.65 23.99
C LEU A 24 -21.13 6.40 24.86
N GLY A 25 -21.52 5.13 25.02
CA GLY A 25 -22.65 4.73 25.88
C GLY A 25 -24.03 4.65 25.21
N HIS A 26 -24.16 4.96 23.91
CA HIS A 26 -25.42 4.75 23.20
C HIS A 26 -25.64 3.29 22.82
N ARG A 27 -26.92 2.86 22.81
CA ARG A 27 -27.34 1.57 22.25
C ARG A 27 -27.20 1.57 20.72
N MET A 28 -27.19 0.38 20.12
CA MET A 28 -27.26 0.22 18.67
C MET A 28 -28.60 0.75 18.12
N GLY A 29 -28.61 1.22 16.87
CA GLY A 29 -29.79 1.87 16.26
C GLY A 29 -29.80 3.40 16.39
N GLY A 30 -30.92 4.06 16.04
CA GLY A 30 -31.06 5.52 16.18
C GLY A 30 -30.34 6.35 15.11
N GLY A 31 -30.15 5.82 13.91
CA GLY A 31 -29.56 6.55 12.78
C GLY A 31 -28.03 6.60 12.76
N LYS A 32 -27.45 7.42 11.88
CA LYS A 32 -26.00 7.62 11.72
C LYS A 32 -25.52 8.76 12.64
N GLY A 33 -24.34 8.62 13.22
CA GLY A 33 -23.74 9.67 14.06
C GLY A 33 -23.24 10.88 13.24
N PRO A 34 -22.91 11.99 13.92
CA PRO A 34 -22.29 13.15 13.27
C PRO A 34 -20.89 12.83 12.74
N ILE A 35 -20.36 13.71 11.90
CA ILE A 35 -18.97 13.63 11.40
C ILE A 35 -18.02 14.00 12.56
N ASP A 36 -17.04 13.14 12.81
CA ASP A 36 -16.03 13.32 13.87
C ASP A 36 -14.75 13.92 13.29
N HIS A 37 -14.22 13.35 12.21
CA HIS A 37 -13.04 13.85 11.51
C HIS A 37 -13.01 13.41 10.05
N TYR A 38 -12.08 13.97 9.27
CA TYR A 38 -11.82 13.59 7.89
C TYR A 38 -10.52 12.79 7.77
N VAL A 39 -10.49 11.85 6.84
CA VAL A 39 -9.31 11.03 6.53
C VAL A 39 -9.01 11.01 5.04
N THR A 40 -7.80 10.59 4.68
CA THR A 40 -7.42 10.30 3.30
C THR A 40 -7.18 8.80 3.14
N ALA A 41 -7.85 8.17 2.16
CA ALA A 41 -7.64 6.77 1.85
C ALA A 41 -6.33 6.59 1.05
N VAL A 42 -5.45 5.70 1.53
CA VAL A 42 -4.17 5.39 0.87
C VAL A 42 -4.14 3.90 0.52
N LYS A 43 -3.84 3.58 -0.74
CA LYS A 43 -3.66 2.20 -1.24
C LYS A 43 -2.19 1.81 -1.20
N SER A 44 -1.90 0.51 -1.10
CA SER A 44 -0.53 -0.01 -1.17
C SER A 44 0.15 0.38 -2.49
N GLY A 45 1.45 0.69 -2.43
CA GLY A 45 2.21 1.16 -3.59
C GLY A 45 2.03 2.65 -3.92
N ARG A 46 1.23 3.40 -3.13
CA ARG A 46 1.12 4.85 -3.28
C ARG A 46 2.32 5.56 -2.63
N LEU A 47 2.86 6.56 -3.34
CA LEU A 47 3.85 7.49 -2.79
C LEU A 47 3.16 8.53 -1.89
N VAL A 48 3.69 8.74 -0.68
CA VAL A 48 3.11 9.66 0.32
C VAL A 48 3.74 11.05 0.24
N VAL A 49 5.07 11.08 0.36
CA VAL A 49 5.89 12.29 0.25
C VAL A 49 6.95 12.03 -0.81
N GLU A 50 7.15 13.00 -1.69
CA GLU A 50 8.26 13.01 -2.62
C GLU A 50 9.29 14.04 -2.18
N VAL A 51 10.55 13.63 -2.11
CA VAL A 51 11.68 14.51 -1.80
C VAL A 51 12.57 14.56 -3.03
N GLY A 52 12.99 15.77 -3.39
CA GLY A 52 13.92 16.02 -4.49
C GLY A 52 14.88 17.14 -4.13
N GLY A 53 15.86 17.36 -5.00
CA GLY A 53 16.90 18.37 -4.78
C GLY A 53 18.29 17.86 -5.15
N ARG A 54 19.30 18.64 -4.79
CA ARG A 54 20.71 18.26 -4.91
C ARG A 54 21.15 17.50 -3.65
N CYS A 55 20.62 16.30 -3.48
CA CYS A 55 20.90 15.44 -2.33
C CYS A 55 20.99 13.98 -2.76
N GLU A 56 21.82 13.22 -2.07
CA GLU A 56 21.92 11.79 -2.29
C GLU A 56 20.89 11.02 -1.48
N PHE A 57 20.53 9.82 -1.95
CA PHE A 57 19.58 8.97 -1.22
C PHE A 57 20.09 8.58 0.17
N GLY A 58 21.42 8.50 0.36
CA GLY A 58 22.04 8.22 1.66
C GLY A 58 21.70 9.25 2.75
N GLU A 59 21.60 10.53 2.38
CA GLU A 59 21.24 11.63 3.30
C GLU A 59 19.74 11.61 3.63
N VAL A 60 18.92 11.22 2.66
CA VAL A 60 17.46 11.29 2.74
C VAL A 60 16.84 10.05 3.41
N LYS A 61 17.45 8.89 3.19
CA LYS A 61 16.96 7.57 3.65
C LYS A 61 16.74 7.50 5.17
N PRO A 62 17.63 7.99 6.05
CA PRO A 62 17.45 7.84 7.50
C PRO A 62 16.18 8.53 8.01
N PHE A 63 15.94 9.78 7.59
CA PHE A 63 14.76 10.51 8.06
C PHE A 63 13.48 9.98 7.41
N LEU A 64 13.50 9.60 6.12
CA LEU A 64 12.33 8.97 5.50
C LEU A 64 12.01 7.61 6.14
N ALA A 65 13.03 6.84 6.54
CA ALA A 65 12.82 5.59 7.27
C ALA A 65 12.22 5.83 8.66
N GLN A 66 12.60 6.90 9.36
CA GLN A 66 12.00 7.28 10.63
C GLN A 66 10.52 7.66 10.46
N VAL A 67 10.18 8.43 9.42
CA VAL A 67 8.78 8.76 9.08
C VAL A 67 8.00 7.50 8.73
N ALA A 68 8.57 6.61 7.90
CA ALA A 68 7.94 5.36 7.50
C ALA A 68 7.57 4.47 8.71
N LYS A 69 8.41 4.41 9.74
CA LYS A 69 8.12 3.68 10.99
C LYS A 69 6.97 4.27 11.80
N LYS A 70 6.68 5.56 11.66
CA LYS A 70 5.57 6.25 12.35
C LYS A 70 4.24 6.13 11.61
N LEU A 71 4.25 5.68 10.36
CA LEU A 71 3.01 5.52 9.59
C LEU A 71 2.21 4.30 10.07
N PRO A 72 0.87 4.35 10.02
CA PRO A 72 0.01 3.26 10.47
C PRO A 72 -0.04 2.05 9.50
N PHE A 73 0.82 2.05 8.49
CA PHE A 73 0.94 1.01 7.46
C PHE A 73 2.41 0.81 7.08
N ALA A 74 2.72 -0.37 6.54
CA ALA A 74 4.08 -0.69 6.11
C ALA A 74 4.52 0.24 4.97
N ALA A 75 5.55 1.04 5.24
CA ALA A 75 6.15 1.97 4.29
C ALA A 75 7.67 1.77 4.24
N VAL A 76 8.27 2.11 3.11
CA VAL A 76 9.70 2.00 2.87
C VAL A 76 10.15 3.23 2.10
N ALA A 77 11.30 3.78 2.47
CA ALA A 77 11.96 4.83 1.70
C ALA A 77 12.56 4.22 0.42
N VAL A 78 12.21 4.77 -0.74
CA VAL A 78 12.63 4.25 -2.04
C VAL A 78 13.14 5.37 -2.93
N SER A 79 14.22 5.12 -3.66
CA SER A 79 14.69 5.99 -4.75
C SER A 79 14.08 5.54 -6.08
N ARG A 80 14.26 6.34 -7.14
CA ARG A 80 13.81 5.96 -8.49
C ARG A 80 14.43 4.64 -8.95
N ASP A 81 15.74 4.51 -8.77
CA ASP A 81 16.48 3.32 -9.22
C ASP A 81 16.19 2.12 -8.32
N GLY A 82 16.15 2.31 -7.00
CA GLY A 82 15.76 1.25 -6.08
C GLY A 82 14.35 0.71 -6.36
N LEU A 83 13.40 1.59 -6.75
CA LEU A 83 12.06 1.16 -7.16
C LEU A 83 12.07 0.36 -8.47
N ARG A 84 12.95 0.70 -9.42
CA ARG A 84 13.12 -0.07 -10.66
C ARG A 84 13.71 -1.45 -10.38
N GLU A 85 14.73 -1.53 -9.52
CA GLU A 85 15.35 -2.78 -9.10
C GLU A 85 14.34 -3.69 -8.39
N MET A 86 13.60 -3.18 -7.42
CA MET A 86 12.55 -3.96 -6.72
C MET A 86 11.52 -4.55 -7.70
N ARG A 87 11.11 -3.79 -8.72
CA ARG A 87 10.17 -4.28 -9.75
C ARG A 87 10.80 -5.36 -10.62
N ARG A 88 12.05 -5.17 -11.02
CA ARG A 88 12.81 -6.15 -11.82
C ARG A 88 12.99 -7.46 -11.05
N GLU A 89 13.33 -7.39 -9.76
CA GLU A 89 13.44 -8.57 -8.90
C GLU A 89 12.10 -9.29 -8.72
N GLU A 90 10.99 -8.57 -8.59
CA GLU A 90 9.65 -9.17 -8.54
C GLU A 90 9.32 -9.90 -9.85
N GLU A 91 9.63 -9.31 -11.00
CA GLU A 91 9.41 -9.93 -12.31
C GLU A 91 10.31 -11.15 -12.52
N GLU A 92 11.59 -11.06 -12.13
CA GLU A 92 12.53 -12.16 -12.20
C GLU A 92 12.08 -13.35 -11.34
N LYS A 93 11.63 -13.09 -10.11
CA LYS A 93 11.04 -14.13 -9.25
C LYS A 93 9.81 -14.78 -9.88
N ARG A 94 8.99 -13.99 -10.59
CA ARG A 94 7.81 -14.49 -11.30
C ARG A 94 8.18 -15.37 -12.49
N LEU A 95 9.17 -14.97 -13.27
CA LEU A 95 9.62 -15.71 -14.45
C LEU A 95 10.40 -16.98 -14.05
N ASN A 96 11.20 -16.91 -12.99
CA ASN A 96 12.02 -18.01 -12.50
C ASN A 96 11.27 -18.96 -11.55
N ASN A 97 9.97 -18.76 -11.35
CA ASN A 97 9.16 -19.61 -10.50
C ASN A 97 9.09 -21.04 -11.06
N GLN A 98 9.72 -21.99 -10.36
CA GLN A 98 9.74 -23.41 -10.74
C GLN A 98 8.40 -24.12 -10.49
N ASN A 99 7.53 -23.55 -9.65
CA ASN A 99 6.24 -24.16 -9.37
C ASN A 99 5.30 -23.99 -10.57
N PRO A 100 4.83 -25.09 -11.22
CA PRO A 100 3.93 -25.02 -12.36
C PRO A 100 2.52 -24.50 -12.00
N TRP A 101 2.20 -24.45 -10.71
CA TRP A 101 0.92 -24.00 -10.17
C TRP A 101 1.04 -22.59 -9.59
N THR A 102 0.68 -21.60 -10.40
CA THR A 102 0.54 -20.21 -9.93
C THR A 102 -0.87 -19.95 -9.41
N PHE A 103 -0.98 -19.03 -8.45
CA PHE A 103 -2.29 -18.62 -7.92
C PHE A 103 -3.19 -18.11 -9.04
N GLU A 104 -2.66 -17.25 -9.91
CA GLU A 104 -3.37 -16.74 -11.08
C GLU A 104 -3.96 -17.86 -11.93
N ARG A 105 -3.15 -18.88 -12.28
CA ARG A 105 -3.62 -20.01 -13.10
C ARG A 105 -4.75 -20.80 -12.44
N VAL A 106 -4.61 -21.13 -11.16
CA VAL A 106 -5.60 -21.92 -10.41
C VAL A 106 -6.95 -21.18 -10.34
N VAL A 107 -6.92 -19.89 -10.03
CA VAL A 107 -8.15 -19.09 -9.82
C VAL A 107 -8.81 -18.72 -11.15
N THR A 108 -8.02 -18.34 -12.15
CA THR A 108 -8.53 -18.02 -13.49
C THR A 108 -9.14 -19.22 -14.18
N ALA A 109 -8.57 -20.43 -14.04
CA ALA A 109 -9.17 -21.64 -14.60
C ALA A 109 -10.28 -22.25 -13.72
N ASN A 110 -10.58 -21.66 -12.56
CA ASN A 110 -11.52 -22.20 -11.56
C ASN A 110 -11.22 -23.67 -11.20
N MET A 111 -9.93 -24.01 -11.09
CA MET A 111 -9.52 -25.37 -10.75
C MET A 111 -10.12 -25.76 -9.39
N LEU A 112 -10.60 -27.00 -9.28
CA LEU A 112 -11.22 -27.53 -8.06
C LEU A 112 -12.39 -26.69 -7.51
N GLY A 113 -13.01 -25.82 -8.33
CA GLY A 113 -14.10 -24.95 -7.89
C GLY A 113 -13.67 -23.86 -6.92
N MET A 114 -12.37 -23.50 -6.88
CA MET A 114 -11.80 -22.56 -5.91
C MET A 114 -12.49 -21.19 -5.86
N ARG A 115 -13.11 -20.74 -6.97
CA ARG A 115 -13.82 -19.45 -7.00
C ARG A 115 -14.99 -19.37 -6.02
N ARG A 116 -15.52 -20.50 -5.54
CA ARG A 116 -16.55 -20.52 -4.49
C ARG A 116 -16.05 -19.91 -3.17
N TYR A 117 -14.75 -19.98 -2.91
CA TYR A 117 -14.14 -19.56 -1.65
C TYR A 117 -13.34 -18.26 -1.78
N LEU A 118 -13.17 -17.76 -3.00
CA LEU A 118 -12.34 -16.60 -3.29
C LEU A 118 -13.17 -15.38 -3.65
N SER A 119 -12.58 -14.21 -3.45
CA SER A 119 -13.19 -12.96 -3.83
C SER A 119 -13.08 -12.75 -5.34
N PRO A 120 -14.07 -12.12 -6.00
CA PRO A 120 -13.93 -11.70 -7.40
C PRO A 120 -12.70 -10.81 -7.64
N TYR A 121 -12.27 -10.06 -6.63
CA TYR A 121 -11.08 -9.21 -6.69
C TYR A 121 -9.77 -10.02 -6.78
N ASP A 122 -9.75 -11.26 -6.32
CA ASP A 122 -8.54 -12.10 -6.33
C ASP A 122 -8.10 -12.46 -7.76
N LEU A 123 -9.03 -12.43 -8.72
CA LEU A 123 -8.71 -12.57 -10.15
C LEU A 123 -7.82 -11.43 -10.66
N GLN A 124 -8.03 -10.21 -10.16
CA GLN A 124 -7.24 -9.04 -10.53
C GLN A 124 -5.99 -8.89 -9.65
N LEU A 125 -6.12 -9.20 -8.36
CA LEU A 125 -5.08 -9.00 -7.35
C LEU A 125 -4.09 -10.16 -7.25
N LYS A 126 -4.38 -11.29 -7.94
CA LYS A 126 -3.48 -12.44 -8.12
C LYS A 126 -2.92 -12.99 -6.81
N GLY A 127 -3.71 -12.93 -5.73
CA GLY A 127 -3.31 -13.43 -4.41
C GLY A 127 -2.19 -12.62 -3.73
N ARG A 128 -1.80 -11.46 -4.27
CA ARG A 128 -0.78 -10.57 -3.68
C ARG A 128 -1.33 -9.66 -2.57
N TYR A 129 -2.65 -9.65 -2.38
CA TYR A 129 -3.33 -8.77 -1.45
C TYR A 129 -4.29 -9.56 -0.56
N TRP A 130 -4.32 -9.19 0.72
CA TRP A 130 -5.33 -9.67 1.66
C TRP A 130 -5.84 -8.50 2.49
N GLY A 131 -7.08 -8.08 2.22
CA GLY A 131 -7.62 -6.84 2.77
C GLY A 131 -6.72 -5.63 2.44
N LYS A 132 -6.14 -5.01 3.47
CA LYS A 132 -5.22 -3.86 3.31
C LYS A 132 -3.75 -4.25 3.15
N PHE A 133 -3.41 -5.52 3.34
CA PHE A 133 -2.02 -5.97 3.39
C PHE A 133 -1.52 -6.41 2.02
N PHE A 134 -0.26 -6.06 1.74
CA PHE A 134 0.45 -6.44 0.53
C PHE A 134 1.49 -7.53 0.85
N LEU A 135 1.37 -8.69 0.20
CA LEU A 135 2.17 -9.88 0.48
C LEU A 135 3.40 -9.93 -0.45
N LYS A 136 4.53 -9.39 0.02
CA LYS A 136 5.78 -9.29 -0.76
C LYS A 136 6.37 -10.63 -1.19
N HIS A 137 6.08 -11.70 -0.45
CA HIS A 137 6.62 -13.04 -0.70
C HIS A 137 5.79 -13.84 -1.72
N ARG A 138 4.60 -13.35 -2.11
CA ARG A 138 3.75 -14.00 -3.10
C ARG A 138 4.17 -13.57 -4.50
N VAL A 139 4.21 -14.55 -5.40
CA VAL A 139 4.67 -14.44 -6.78
C VAL A 139 3.56 -14.90 -7.71
#